data_AF-A0A1J1GY31-F1
#
_entry.id   AF-A0A1J1GY31-F1
#
_cell.length_a   1.000
_cell.length_b   1.000
_cell.length_c   1.000
_cell.angle_alpha   90.00
_cell.angle_beta   90.00
_cell.angle_gamma   90.00
#
_symmetry.space_group_name_H-M   'P 1'
#
loop_
_entity.id
_entity.type
_entity.pdbx_description
1 polymer ?
#
loop_
_entity_poly.entity_id
_entity_poly.type
_entity_poly.pdbx_seq_one_letter_code
_entity_poly.pdbx_strand_id
1 'polypeptide(L)'
;MALLYNEGCENFEEDSAICRMSICSIKQNKFEKSYCNLEDKLVKVYRPLNNASNDISRNIFKYERYGPYRYSRIIILSDNNQDGIVFLYEYNIYNDYYPTKTYLCRLRNINQTAALCESLDIYYLGIRLSFSSYDVISEKNDIPLKHLKKPNHKIIKSKYKDLFIKEHSCHHIKTRYISDHNCMYAICEKKNEDYMLCSDANYSGKLIFLHDMNLINRRFIYLPESCLKIDSNFACNSYFCEINAKDKFFPCEYKEISAIKNIMPNAKRLEVMPIRQQIVHHEKNFSASALSAMTLMPFLILFVFFWCYIYKHFKKKRRKIY
;
A
#
# COMPACT_ATOMS: atom_id res chain seq x y z
N MET A 1 -7.71 -0.49 0.84
CA MET A 1 -6.61 0.48 0.65
C MET A 1 -6.87 1.30 -0.61
N ALA A 2 -6.42 2.55 -0.62
CA ALA A 2 -6.49 3.45 -1.77
C ALA A 2 -5.16 4.20 -1.94
N LEU A 3 -4.86 4.58 -3.17
CA LEU A 3 -3.83 5.57 -3.47
C LEU A 3 -4.50 6.94 -3.44
N LEU A 4 -3.93 7.87 -2.68
CA LEU A 4 -4.17 9.29 -2.85
C LEU A 4 -3.04 9.84 -3.72
N TYR A 5 -3.40 10.50 -4.80
CA TYR A 5 -2.50 11.27 -5.65
C TYR A 5 -2.78 12.77 -5.44
N ASN A 6 -1.74 13.55 -5.19
CA ASN A 6 -1.82 14.94 -4.79
C ASN A 6 -0.98 15.81 -5.73
N GLU A 7 -1.65 16.66 -6.49
CA GLU A 7 -1.03 17.65 -7.38
C GLU A 7 -0.85 19.02 -6.71
N GLY A 8 -1.33 19.17 -5.48
CA GLY A 8 -1.18 20.37 -4.66
C GLY A 8 -2.50 21.02 -4.26
N CYS A 9 -2.42 22.05 -3.43
CA CYS A 9 -3.56 22.85 -2.98
C CYS A 9 -3.31 24.34 -3.16
N GLU A 10 -4.33 25.05 -3.60
CA GLU A 10 -4.37 26.51 -3.61
C GLU A 10 -4.74 26.99 -2.19
N ASN A 11 -3.86 27.78 -1.58
CA ASN A 11 -4.02 28.40 -0.27
C ASN A 11 -4.48 27.44 0.85
N PHE A 12 -3.68 26.38 1.11
CA PHE A 12 -4.04 25.32 2.06
C PHE A 12 -4.43 25.84 3.46
N GLU A 13 -3.89 26.98 3.91
CA GLU A 13 -4.12 27.53 5.26
C GLU A 13 -5.53 28.13 5.46
N GLU A 14 -6.26 28.47 4.40
CA GLU A 14 -7.59 29.08 4.51
C GLU A 14 -8.71 28.03 4.65
N ASP A 15 -9.80 28.38 5.34
CA ASP A 15 -10.98 27.51 5.52
C ASP A 15 -11.71 27.15 4.22
N SER A 16 -11.38 27.83 3.12
CA SER A 16 -11.87 27.58 1.77
C SER A 16 -10.83 26.94 0.85
N ALA A 17 -9.76 26.35 1.40
CA ALA A 17 -8.70 25.75 0.59
C ALA A 17 -9.24 24.71 -0.39
N ILE A 18 -8.68 24.77 -1.60
CA ILE A 18 -9.07 23.92 -2.71
C ILE A 18 -7.86 23.10 -3.14
N CYS A 19 -8.01 21.77 -3.17
CA CYS A 19 -6.95 20.83 -3.47
C CYS A 19 -7.21 20.06 -4.77
N ARG A 20 -6.16 19.87 -5.57
CA ARG A 20 -6.12 18.93 -6.69
C ARG A 20 -5.62 17.59 -6.18
N MET A 21 -6.53 16.84 -5.57
CA MET A 21 -6.26 15.52 -5.03
C MET A 21 -7.26 14.52 -5.58
N SER A 22 -6.77 13.33 -5.95
CA SER A 22 -7.61 12.23 -6.42
C SER A 22 -7.35 10.99 -5.58
N ILE A 23 -8.41 10.34 -5.11
CA ILE A 23 -8.32 9.09 -4.35
C ILE A 23 -8.88 7.93 -5.15
N CYS A 24 -8.13 6.83 -5.18
CA CYS A 24 -8.37 5.75 -6.12
C CYS A 24 -8.17 4.42 -5.42
N SER A 25 -9.19 3.56 -5.46
CA SER A 25 -9.09 2.24 -4.83
C SER A 25 -8.05 1.38 -5.55
N ILE A 26 -7.13 0.78 -4.80
CA ILE A 26 -6.14 -0.12 -5.36
C ILE A 26 -6.79 -1.49 -5.57
N LYS A 27 -6.86 -1.94 -6.82
CA LYS A 27 -7.40 -3.25 -7.17
C LYS A 27 -6.28 -4.28 -7.15
N GLN A 28 -6.29 -5.16 -6.15
CA GLN A 28 -5.29 -6.24 -6.01
C GLN A 28 -5.61 -7.47 -6.88
N ASN A 29 -6.70 -7.45 -7.66
CA ASN A 29 -7.04 -8.55 -8.56
C ASN A 29 -5.93 -8.74 -9.62
N LYS A 30 -5.56 -9.99 -9.89
CA LYS A 30 -4.48 -10.38 -10.81
C LYS A 30 -4.79 -10.04 -12.28
N PHE A 31 -6.02 -9.69 -12.61
CA PHE A 31 -6.43 -9.45 -14.01
C PHE A 31 -7.00 -8.06 -14.26
N GLU A 32 -7.03 -7.19 -13.25
CA GLU A 32 -7.56 -5.83 -13.40
C GLU A 32 -6.46 -4.79 -13.23
N LYS A 33 -6.42 -3.86 -14.17
CA LYS A 33 -5.63 -2.65 -14.04
C LYS A 33 -6.22 -1.76 -12.96
N SER A 34 -5.34 -1.11 -12.19
CA SER A 34 -5.74 -0.05 -11.27
C SER A 34 -5.66 1.29 -12.00
N TYR A 35 -6.78 1.98 -12.06
CA TYR A 35 -6.86 3.33 -12.64
C TYR A 35 -7.14 4.33 -11.54
N CYS A 36 -6.51 5.49 -11.68
CA CYS A 36 -6.77 6.66 -10.89
C CYS A 36 -7.12 7.79 -11.83
N ASN A 37 -8.41 8.07 -11.95
CA ASN A 37 -8.88 9.18 -12.76
C ASN A 37 -8.49 10.46 -12.03
N LEU A 38 -7.68 11.26 -12.69
CA LEU A 38 -7.35 12.59 -12.23
C LEU A 38 -8.59 13.44 -12.48
N GLU A 39 -9.44 13.56 -11.46
CA GLU A 39 -10.66 14.35 -11.57
C GLU A 39 -10.29 15.82 -11.78
N ASP A 40 -10.88 16.47 -12.79
CA ASP A 40 -10.86 17.95 -12.90
C ASP A 40 -11.50 18.63 -11.68
N LYS A 41 -12.24 17.85 -10.87
CA LYS A 41 -12.96 18.34 -9.70
C LYS A 41 -12.02 18.55 -8.53
N LEU A 42 -11.80 19.83 -8.28
CA LEU A 42 -11.24 20.39 -7.07
C LEU A 42 -11.95 19.88 -5.81
N VAL A 43 -11.17 19.38 -4.85
CA VAL A 43 -11.66 18.85 -3.56
C VAL A 43 -11.54 19.96 -2.52
N LYS A 44 -12.66 20.30 -1.87
CA LYS A 44 -12.66 21.31 -0.81
C LYS A 44 -12.15 20.74 0.50
N VAL A 45 -11.36 21.54 1.19
CA VAL A 45 -10.91 21.26 2.55
C VAL A 45 -11.92 21.82 3.54
N TYR A 46 -12.22 21.03 4.57
CA TYR A 46 -13.07 21.40 5.68
C TYR A 46 -12.30 21.23 6.99
N ARG A 47 -12.25 22.29 7.79
CA ARG A 47 -11.66 22.31 9.13
C ARG A 47 -12.76 22.36 10.18
N PRO A 48 -13.06 21.26 10.88
CA PRO A 48 -14.02 21.30 11.97
C PRO A 48 -13.51 22.17 13.13
N LEU A 49 -14.34 23.10 13.60
CA LEU A 49 -14.02 24.07 14.66
C LEU A 49 -13.74 23.43 16.05
N ASN A 50 -14.17 22.19 16.28
CA ASN A 50 -14.04 21.49 17.56
C ASN A 50 -13.50 20.07 17.36
N ASN A 51 -12.18 19.89 17.52
CA ASN A 51 -11.50 18.59 17.45
C ASN A 51 -11.11 18.02 18.83
N ALA A 52 -11.70 18.52 19.93
CA ALA A 52 -11.35 18.16 21.31
C ALA A 52 -11.42 16.64 21.63
N SER A 53 -12.09 15.85 20.79
CA SER A 53 -12.21 14.40 20.96
C SER A 53 -11.07 13.59 20.30
N ASN A 54 -10.26 14.22 19.45
CA ASN A 54 -9.16 13.60 18.71
C ASN A 54 -7.84 13.73 19.48
N ASP A 55 -7.09 12.63 19.55
CA ASP A 55 -5.72 12.61 20.07
C ASP A 55 -4.78 12.10 18.97
N ILE A 56 -4.54 12.98 18.00
CA ILE A 56 -3.68 12.67 16.84
C ILE A 56 -2.20 12.51 17.25
N SER A 57 -1.83 12.97 18.45
CA SER A 57 -0.51 12.66 19.02
C SER A 57 -0.34 11.16 19.28
N ARG A 58 -1.44 10.45 19.56
CA ARG A 58 -1.46 8.99 19.77
C ARG A 58 -2.02 8.20 18.58
N ASN A 59 -2.26 8.86 17.44
CA ASN A 59 -2.99 8.32 16.30
C ASN A 59 -4.38 7.78 16.69
N ILE A 60 -5.11 8.56 17.50
CA ILE A 60 -6.46 8.23 17.94
C ILE A 60 -7.40 9.34 17.46
N PHE A 61 -8.52 8.98 16.87
CA PHE A 61 -9.55 9.93 16.47
C PHE A 61 -10.93 9.32 16.65
N LYS A 62 -11.97 10.15 16.77
CA LYS A 62 -13.36 9.68 16.75
C LYS A 62 -13.89 9.81 15.34
N TYR A 63 -14.39 8.71 14.77
CA TYR A 63 -15.00 8.76 13.45
C TYR A 63 -16.42 9.30 13.58
N GLU A 64 -16.64 10.54 13.18
CA GLU A 64 -17.92 11.22 13.28
C GLU A 64 -18.53 11.48 11.90
N ARG A 65 -19.84 11.70 11.90
CA ARG A 65 -20.55 12.10 10.69
C ARG A 65 -20.46 13.62 10.59
N TYR A 66 -19.80 14.09 9.55
CA TYR A 66 -19.79 15.50 9.20
C TYR A 66 -20.98 15.78 8.29
N GLY A 67 -21.60 16.98 8.43
CA GLY A 67 -22.89 17.32 7.83
C GLY A 67 -23.01 16.99 6.33
N PRO A 68 -24.24 16.89 5.79
CA PRO A 68 -24.49 16.41 4.43
C PRO A 68 -23.72 17.24 3.40
N TYR A 69 -23.12 16.57 2.43
CA TYR A 69 -22.28 17.22 1.44
C TYR A 69 -22.28 16.46 0.12
N ARG A 70 -22.71 17.14 -0.95
CA ARG A 70 -22.99 16.53 -2.25
C ARG A 70 -21.75 16.46 -3.16
N TYR A 71 -20.55 16.41 -2.59
CA TYR A 71 -19.30 16.31 -3.33
C TYR A 71 -18.20 15.76 -2.45
N SER A 72 -17.14 15.28 -3.10
CA SER A 72 -15.94 14.82 -2.38
C SER A 72 -15.31 15.97 -1.58
N ARG A 73 -14.85 15.67 -0.36
CA ARG A 73 -14.18 16.66 0.50
C ARG A 73 -13.10 16.05 1.37
N ILE A 74 -12.20 16.90 1.84
CA ILE A 74 -11.17 16.59 2.82
C ILE A 74 -11.58 17.16 4.17
N ILE A 75 -11.47 16.37 5.23
CA ILE A 75 -11.74 16.80 6.60
C ILE A 75 -10.46 16.69 7.40
N ILE A 76 -9.92 17.84 7.79
CA ILE A 76 -8.66 17.91 8.53
C ILE A 76 -8.88 17.43 9.97
N LEU A 77 -8.15 16.38 10.36
CA LEU A 77 -8.10 15.89 11.73
C LEU A 77 -6.92 16.49 12.50
N SER A 78 -5.82 16.76 11.80
CA SER A 78 -4.66 17.49 12.31
C SER A 78 -3.85 18.03 11.13
N ASP A 79 -3.50 19.31 11.17
CA ASP A 79 -2.66 20.01 10.21
C ASP A 79 -1.43 20.61 10.89
N ASN A 80 -0.62 19.77 11.54
CA ASN A 80 0.70 20.20 11.96
C ASN A 80 1.72 19.85 10.87
N ASN A 81 2.20 20.85 10.11
CA ASN A 81 3.25 20.67 9.10
C ASN A 81 4.55 20.07 9.66
N GLN A 82 4.75 20.07 10.99
CA GLN A 82 5.88 19.41 11.64
C GLN A 82 5.64 17.91 11.94
N ASP A 83 4.40 17.51 12.22
CA ASP A 83 4.03 16.14 12.58
C ASP A 83 3.30 15.38 11.45
N GLY A 84 3.09 16.03 10.32
CA GLY A 84 2.31 15.56 9.18
C GLY A 84 0.82 15.89 9.30
N ILE A 85 0.17 15.94 8.15
CA ILE A 85 -1.24 16.26 7.97
C ILE A 85 -2.03 14.94 7.98
N VAL A 86 -3.02 14.82 8.84
CA VAL A 86 -3.93 13.66 8.93
C VAL A 86 -5.34 14.11 8.64
N PHE A 87 -6.03 13.43 7.74
CA PHE A 87 -7.36 13.84 7.29
C PHE A 87 -8.20 12.67 6.80
N LEU A 88 -9.50 12.89 6.79
CA LEU A 88 -10.47 12.03 6.11
C LEU A 88 -10.68 12.53 4.69
N TYR A 89 -10.64 11.63 3.72
CA TYR A 89 -11.14 11.87 2.38
C TYR A 89 -12.52 11.22 2.27
N GLU A 90 -13.55 12.05 2.20
CA GLU A 90 -14.93 11.62 1.93
C GLU A 90 -15.15 11.63 0.42
N TYR A 91 -15.24 10.45 -0.18
CA TYR A 91 -15.42 10.25 -1.61
C TYR A 91 -16.91 10.22 -1.96
N ASN A 92 -17.35 11.13 -2.84
CA ASN A 92 -18.76 11.26 -3.22
C ASN A 92 -18.94 11.73 -4.67
N ILE A 93 -18.75 10.81 -5.62
CA ILE A 93 -18.89 11.10 -7.06
C ILE A 93 -20.33 11.18 -7.57
N TYR A 94 -21.30 10.61 -6.84
CA TYR A 94 -22.71 10.58 -7.25
C TYR A 94 -23.54 11.74 -6.67
N ASN A 95 -22.87 12.68 -5.98
CA ASN A 95 -23.50 13.81 -5.32
C ASN A 95 -24.59 13.41 -4.30
N ASP A 96 -24.42 12.24 -3.68
CA ASP A 96 -25.32 11.73 -2.66
C ASP A 96 -25.28 12.62 -1.40
N TYR A 97 -26.27 12.49 -0.52
CA TYR A 97 -26.27 13.24 0.75
C TYR A 97 -25.12 12.84 1.69
N TYR A 98 -24.58 11.64 1.52
CA TYR A 98 -23.50 11.07 2.31
C TYR A 98 -22.42 10.50 1.39
N PRO A 99 -21.15 10.49 1.83
CA PRO A 99 -20.08 9.91 1.01
C PRO A 99 -20.31 8.43 0.79
N THR A 100 -20.01 7.97 -0.42
CA THR A 100 -20.06 6.54 -0.76
C THR A 100 -18.96 5.78 -0.03
N LYS A 101 -17.82 6.43 0.23
CA LYS A 101 -16.71 5.84 0.96
C LYS A 101 -15.87 6.90 1.65
N THR A 102 -15.34 6.56 2.81
CA THR A 102 -14.41 7.43 3.54
C THR A 102 -13.07 6.73 3.70
N TYR A 103 -11.99 7.48 3.53
CA TYR A 103 -10.63 7.00 3.69
C TYR A 103 -9.89 7.86 4.71
N LEU A 104 -9.09 7.23 5.57
CA LEU A 104 -8.14 7.93 6.42
C LEU A 104 -6.79 8.01 5.70
N CYS A 105 -6.29 9.23 5.55
CA CYS A 105 -5.07 9.55 4.85
C CYS A 105 -4.09 10.30 5.75
N ARG A 106 -2.81 10.24 5.39
CA ARG A 106 -1.75 11.05 5.96
C ARG A 106 -0.84 11.56 4.86
N LEU A 107 -0.37 12.79 5.00
CA LEU A 107 0.73 13.35 4.23
C LEU A 107 1.80 13.85 5.21
N ARG A 108 3.08 13.62 4.91
CA ARG A 108 4.17 14.21 5.71
C ARG A 108 4.18 15.73 5.59
N ASN A 109 3.91 16.24 4.39
CA ASN A 109 3.74 17.66 4.09
C ASN A 109 2.75 17.80 2.92
N ILE A 110 2.22 19.01 2.72
CA ILE A 110 1.20 19.26 1.69
C ILE A 110 1.68 19.04 0.25
N ASN A 111 2.99 19.09 0.01
CA ASN A 111 3.59 18.91 -1.31
C ASN A 111 3.89 17.42 -1.62
N GLN A 112 3.62 16.51 -0.69
CA GLN A 112 3.85 15.09 -0.91
C GLN A 112 2.87 14.57 -1.96
N THR A 113 3.41 14.03 -3.05
CA THR A 113 2.65 13.66 -4.26
C THR A 113 1.74 12.45 -4.10
N ALA A 114 2.08 11.54 -3.19
CA ALA A 114 1.34 10.29 -3.03
C ALA A 114 1.19 9.87 -1.56
N ALA A 115 0.10 9.18 -1.25
CA ALA A 115 -0.10 8.50 0.03
C ALA A 115 -0.93 7.21 -0.14
N LEU A 116 -0.72 6.24 0.75
CA LEU A 116 -1.59 5.08 0.90
C LEU A 116 -2.59 5.32 2.02
N CYS A 117 -3.87 5.38 1.65
CA CYS A 117 -4.96 5.57 2.57
C CYS A 117 -5.67 4.25 2.86
N GLU A 118 -6.27 4.15 4.04
CA GLU A 118 -7.06 3.01 4.45
C GLU A 118 -8.54 3.38 4.52
N SER A 119 -9.41 2.49 4.03
CA SER A 119 -10.85 2.74 4.03
C SER A 119 -11.42 2.56 5.41
N LEU A 120 -12.34 3.44 5.79
CA LEU A 120 -13.11 3.32 7.02
C LEU A 120 -14.39 2.54 6.77
N ASP A 121 -14.67 1.62 7.69
CA ASP A 121 -15.96 0.95 7.74
C ASP A 121 -17.02 1.90 8.32
N ILE A 122 -18.21 1.93 7.70
CA ILE A 122 -19.35 2.69 8.20
C ILE A 122 -19.77 2.25 9.62
N TYR A 123 -19.52 0.99 9.98
CA TYR A 123 -19.80 0.47 11.33
C TYR A 123 -18.92 1.09 12.42
N TYR A 124 -17.84 1.78 12.05
CA TYR A 124 -17.01 2.52 13.00
C TYR A 124 -17.54 3.91 13.35
N LEU A 125 -18.68 4.32 12.78
CA LEU A 125 -19.26 5.62 13.08
C LEU A 125 -19.59 5.77 14.57
N GLY A 126 -19.16 6.88 15.17
CA GLY A 126 -19.28 7.18 16.59
C GLY A 126 -18.22 6.53 17.48
N ILE A 127 -17.42 5.60 16.94
CA ILE A 127 -16.39 4.86 17.68
C ILE A 127 -15.06 5.63 17.63
N ARG A 128 -14.31 5.59 18.75
CA ARG A 128 -12.91 6.02 18.77
C ARG A 128 -12.05 4.96 18.11
N LEU A 129 -11.26 5.36 17.13
CA LEU A 129 -10.38 4.49 16.37
C LEU A 129 -8.91 4.80 16.68
N SER A 130 -8.08 3.78 16.59
CA SER A 130 -6.62 3.90 16.59
C SER A 130 -6.09 3.42 15.25
N PHE A 131 -4.97 3.99 14.80
CA PHE A 131 -4.34 3.62 13.54
C PHE A 131 -2.81 3.63 13.63
N SER A 132 -2.17 2.88 12.74
CA SER A 132 -0.72 2.96 12.51
C SER A 132 -0.44 3.90 11.35
N SER A 133 0.60 4.72 11.47
CA SER A 133 1.05 5.60 10.39
C SER A 133 2.52 5.40 10.08
N TYR A 134 2.87 5.55 8.81
CA TYR A 134 4.22 5.32 8.32
C TYR A 134 4.61 6.44 7.37
N ASP A 135 5.83 6.93 7.48
CA ASP A 135 6.44 7.81 6.47
C ASP A 135 7.68 7.10 5.91
N VAL A 136 7.68 6.80 4.61
CA VAL A 136 8.83 6.21 3.91
C VAL A 136 9.59 7.32 3.22
N ILE A 137 10.83 7.51 3.64
CA ILE A 137 11.69 8.61 3.21
C ILE A 137 12.98 8.07 2.61
N SER A 138 13.60 8.85 1.74
CA SER A 138 14.91 8.50 1.18
C SER A 138 15.99 8.56 2.25
N GLU A 139 16.93 7.62 2.23
CA GLU A 139 18.14 7.69 3.07
C GLU A 139 18.93 8.97 2.88
N LYS A 140 18.88 9.57 1.67
CA LYS A 140 19.54 10.85 1.36
C LYS A 140 18.86 12.05 2.01
N ASN A 141 17.67 11.88 2.56
CA ASN A 141 16.88 12.95 3.13
C ASN A 141 17.14 13.02 4.64
N ASP A 142 18.01 13.94 5.05
CA ASP A 142 18.49 14.05 6.43
C ASP A 142 17.64 14.96 7.32
N ILE A 143 16.53 15.49 6.82
CA ILE A 143 15.65 16.39 7.61
C ILE A 143 15.06 15.58 8.79
N PRO A 144 15.48 15.85 10.04
CA PRO A 144 14.97 15.13 11.19
C PRO A 144 13.55 15.60 11.50
N LEU A 145 12.60 14.67 11.58
CA LEU A 145 11.30 14.95 12.19
C LEU A 145 11.53 15.08 13.71
N LYS A 146 11.63 16.32 14.20
CA LYS A 146 12.10 16.64 15.56
C LYS A 146 11.19 16.14 16.70
N HIS A 147 9.92 15.77 16.45
CA HIS A 147 8.94 15.58 17.53
C HIS A 147 8.06 14.31 17.49
N LEU A 148 8.22 13.41 16.52
CA LEU A 148 7.39 12.21 16.41
C LEU A 148 7.83 11.07 17.37
N LYS A 149 7.72 11.26 18.68
CA LYS A 149 7.71 10.16 19.68
C LYS A 149 6.30 9.55 19.78
N LYS A 150 5.71 9.15 18.65
CA LYS A 150 4.37 8.53 18.63
C LYS A 150 4.51 7.00 18.61
N PRO A 151 3.91 6.25 19.55
CA PRO A 151 4.07 4.80 19.62
C PRO A 151 3.52 4.06 18.40
N ASN A 152 2.58 4.67 17.67
CA ASN A 152 1.93 4.09 16.50
C ASN A 152 2.39 4.72 15.17
N HIS A 153 3.45 5.53 15.19
CA HIS A 153 4.06 6.11 13.99
C HIS A 153 5.46 5.54 13.76
N LYS A 154 5.83 5.26 12.51
CA LYS A 154 7.19 4.86 12.15
C LYS A 154 7.68 5.63 10.95
N ILE A 155 8.90 6.14 11.05
CA ILE A 155 9.65 6.68 9.90
C ILE A 155 10.57 5.56 9.41
N ILE A 156 10.48 5.24 8.12
CA ILE A 156 11.28 4.20 7.49
C ILE A 156 12.20 4.89 6.50
N LYS A 157 13.50 4.91 6.79
CA LYS A 157 14.51 5.28 5.81
C LYS A 157 14.67 4.14 4.82
N SER A 158 14.61 4.46 3.53
CA SER A 158 14.67 3.45 2.49
C SER A 158 15.67 3.81 1.41
N LYS A 159 16.35 2.79 0.92
CA LYS A 159 17.20 2.84 -0.25
C LYS A 159 16.36 2.56 -1.50
N TYR A 160 16.18 3.60 -2.31
CA TYR A 160 15.50 3.49 -3.59
C TYR A 160 16.42 2.91 -4.65
N LYS A 161 15.82 2.18 -5.59
CA LYS A 161 16.50 1.56 -6.72
C LYS A 161 16.26 2.37 -7.98
N ASP A 162 17.19 2.31 -8.92
CA ASP A 162 17.01 2.90 -10.24
C ASP A 162 16.10 1.98 -11.06
N LEU A 163 14.83 2.38 -11.17
CA LEU A 163 13.82 1.65 -11.92
C LEU A 163 13.51 2.33 -13.25
N PHE A 164 13.23 1.51 -14.25
CA PHE A 164 12.80 1.92 -15.56
C PHE A 164 11.48 1.24 -15.89
N ILE A 165 10.57 1.97 -16.51
CA ILE A 165 9.33 1.42 -17.06
C ILE A 165 9.48 1.24 -18.58
N LYS A 166 8.85 0.18 -19.10
CA LYS A 166 8.72 -0.07 -20.53
C LYS A 166 7.31 -0.55 -20.86
N GLU A 167 6.71 0.08 -21.86
CA GLU A 167 5.54 -0.48 -22.54
C GLU A 167 6.01 -1.48 -23.61
N HIS A 168 5.51 -2.72 -23.51
CA HIS A 168 5.76 -3.84 -24.39
C HIS A 168 4.63 -4.00 -25.41
N SER A 169 4.38 -5.22 -25.90
CA SER A 169 3.29 -5.55 -26.80
C SER A 169 1.92 -5.22 -26.22
N CYS A 170 1.04 -4.76 -27.11
CA CYS A 170 -0.37 -4.57 -26.81
C CYS A 170 -1.16 -5.64 -27.54
N HIS A 171 -2.08 -6.27 -26.82
CA HIS A 171 -2.92 -7.34 -27.33
C HIS A 171 -4.37 -6.87 -27.38
N HIS A 172 -5.03 -7.13 -28.50
CA HIS A 172 -6.46 -6.91 -28.61
C HIS A 172 -7.19 -8.10 -27.98
N ILE A 173 -7.83 -7.87 -26.84
CA ILE A 173 -8.63 -8.87 -26.14
C ILE A 173 -10.07 -8.70 -26.61
N LYS A 174 -10.59 -9.68 -27.34
CA LYS A 174 -12.00 -9.70 -27.78
C LYS A 174 -12.72 -10.87 -27.13
N THR A 175 -13.75 -10.56 -26.36
CA THR A 175 -14.75 -11.51 -25.86
C THR A 175 -16.09 -11.21 -26.54
N ARG A 176 -17.14 -11.97 -26.21
CA ARG A 176 -18.51 -11.75 -26.73
C ARG A 176 -19.06 -10.34 -26.39
N TYR A 177 -18.60 -9.73 -25.29
CA TYR A 177 -19.14 -8.47 -24.77
C TYR A 177 -18.11 -7.35 -24.64
N ILE A 178 -16.81 -7.66 -24.72
CA ILE A 178 -15.73 -6.71 -24.46
C ILE A 178 -14.71 -6.77 -25.59
N SER A 179 -14.35 -5.62 -26.13
CA SER A 179 -13.26 -5.43 -27.09
C SER A 179 -12.32 -4.40 -26.47
N ASP A 180 -11.15 -4.82 -26.01
CA ASP A 180 -10.23 -3.94 -25.29
C ASP A 180 -8.79 -4.10 -25.80
N HIS A 181 -8.04 -3.00 -25.82
CA HIS A 181 -6.64 -2.97 -26.23
C HIS A 181 -5.74 -2.92 -25.00
N ASN A 182 -5.18 -4.06 -24.65
CA ASN A 182 -4.44 -4.21 -23.41
C ASN A 182 -2.93 -4.26 -23.65
N CYS A 183 -2.24 -3.17 -23.30
CA CYS A 183 -0.77 -3.08 -23.34
C CYS A 183 -0.13 -3.69 -22.10
N MET A 184 1.00 -4.36 -22.32
CA MET A 184 1.85 -4.87 -21.25
C MET A 184 2.90 -3.84 -20.81
N TYR A 185 3.08 -3.66 -19.51
CA TYR A 185 4.09 -2.83 -18.87
C TYR A 185 5.05 -3.68 -18.04
N ALA A 186 6.35 -3.42 -18.17
CA ALA A 186 7.39 -4.02 -17.35
C ALA A 186 8.14 -2.97 -16.54
N ILE A 187 8.54 -3.35 -15.33
CA ILE A 187 9.44 -2.58 -14.47
C ILE A 187 10.79 -3.29 -14.43
N CYS A 188 11.83 -2.54 -14.74
CA CYS A 188 13.19 -3.04 -14.89
C CYS A 188 14.13 -2.35 -13.90
N GLU A 189 14.90 -3.14 -13.16
CA GLU A 189 15.94 -2.64 -12.25
C GLU A 189 17.28 -2.63 -12.98
N LYS A 190 17.94 -1.46 -13.01
CA LYS A 190 19.31 -1.34 -13.55
C LYS A 190 20.30 -1.78 -12.47
N LYS A 191 21.06 -2.86 -12.74
CA LYS A 191 22.13 -3.32 -11.82
C LYS A 191 23.50 -2.80 -12.23
N ASN A 192 23.77 -2.75 -13.53
CA ASN A 192 25.00 -2.24 -14.18
C ASN A 192 24.61 -1.61 -15.55
N GLU A 193 25.57 -1.09 -16.33
CA GLU A 193 25.29 -0.48 -17.64
C GLU A 193 24.59 -1.44 -18.63
N ASP A 194 24.87 -2.75 -18.55
CA ASP A 194 24.39 -3.74 -19.54
C ASP A 194 23.22 -4.63 -19.09
N TYR A 195 22.90 -4.67 -17.79
CA TYR A 195 21.93 -5.63 -17.25
C TYR A 195 20.73 -4.96 -16.58
N MET A 196 19.57 -5.13 -17.23
CA MET A 196 18.26 -4.80 -16.69
C MET A 196 17.47 -6.06 -16.35
N LEU A 197 17.07 -6.23 -15.08
CA LEU A 197 16.15 -7.29 -14.68
C LEU A 197 14.73 -6.76 -14.72
N CYS A 198 13.94 -7.25 -15.66
CA CYS A 198 12.56 -6.82 -15.88
C CYS A 198 11.55 -7.78 -15.25
N SER A 199 10.49 -7.22 -14.70
CA SER A 199 9.34 -7.94 -14.15
C SER A 199 8.04 -7.33 -14.65
N ASP A 200 7.02 -8.18 -14.85
CA ASP A 200 5.68 -7.73 -15.26
C ASP A 200 5.04 -6.88 -14.15
N ALA A 201 4.47 -5.74 -14.54
CA ALA A 201 3.81 -4.79 -13.65
C ALA A 201 2.31 -4.60 -13.94
N ASN A 202 1.74 -5.28 -14.93
CA ASN A 202 0.41 -4.97 -15.49
C ASN A 202 -0.80 -5.16 -14.56
N TYR A 203 -0.62 -5.83 -13.43
CA TYR A 203 -1.74 -6.29 -12.62
C TYR A 203 -1.41 -6.27 -11.13
N SER A 204 -2.33 -6.78 -10.30
CA SER A 204 -2.20 -6.87 -8.83
C SER A 204 -2.16 -5.52 -8.10
N GLY A 205 -2.49 -4.41 -8.78
CA GLY A 205 -2.49 -3.08 -8.18
C GLY A 205 -1.10 -2.48 -7.99
N LYS A 206 -0.06 -3.12 -8.54
CA LYS A 206 1.33 -2.63 -8.49
C LYS A 206 1.54 -1.42 -9.38
N LEU A 207 0.88 -1.37 -10.53
CA LEU A 207 0.95 -0.24 -11.44
C LEU A 207 -0.42 0.44 -11.48
N ILE A 208 -0.45 1.68 -11.06
CA ILE A 208 -1.66 2.51 -11.01
C ILE A 208 -1.53 3.56 -12.09
N PHE A 209 -2.45 3.51 -13.05
CA PHE A 209 -2.52 4.45 -14.16
C PHE A 209 -3.10 5.76 -13.66
N LEU A 210 -2.35 6.85 -13.78
CA LEU A 210 -2.86 8.19 -13.55
C LEU A 210 -3.50 8.64 -14.84
N HIS A 211 -4.81 8.41 -14.96
CA HIS A 211 -5.56 8.68 -16.17
C HIS A 211 -5.96 10.15 -16.21
N ASP A 212 -5.38 10.88 -17.17
CA ASP A 212 -5.87 12.18 -17.62
C ASP A 212 -6.34 12.08 -19.09
N MET A 213 -6.87 13.19 -19.61
CA MET A 213 -7.32 13.30 -21.00
C MET A 213 -6.15 13.34 -22.01
N ASN A 214 -4.89 13.39 -21.56
CA ASN A 214 -3.72 13.51 -22.41
C ASN A 214 -3.19 12.13 -22.82
N LEU A 215 -3.46 11.76 -24.07
CA LEU A 215 -3.05 10.46 -24.63
C LEU A 215 -1.56 10.38 -24.97
N ILE A 216 -0.82 11.51 -24.95
CA ILE A 216 0.58 11.58 -25.42
C ILE A 216 1.54 11.02 -24.36
N ASN A 217 1.35 11.40 -23.10
CA ASN A 217 2.20 10.98 -22.00
C ASN A 217 1.38 10.17 -20.99
N ARG A 218 1.72 8.90 -20.81
CA ARG A 218 1.05 8.05 -19.82
C ARG A 218 1.84 8.12 -18.51
N ARG A 219 1.16 8.52 -17.44
CA ARG A 219 1.73 8.65 -16.09
C ARG A 219 1.28 7.49 -15.21
N PHE A 220 2.18 7.01 -14.35
CA PHE A 220 1.94 5.86 -13.48
C PHE A 220 2.52 6.09 -12.08
N ILE A 221 1.85 5.52 -11.09
CA ILE A 221 2.46 5.23 -9.80
C ILE A 221 2.73 3.73 -9.72
N TYR A 222 3.99 3.37 -9.54
CA TYR A 222 4.41 2.01 -9.25
C TYR A 222 4.58 1.80 -7.74
N LEU A 223 3.88 0.80 -7.22
CA LEU A 223 3.91 0.32 -5.85
C LEU A 223 4.40 -1.13 -5.85
N PRO A 224 5.61 -1.41 -5.32
CA PRO A 224 6.06 -2.77 -5.10
C PRO A 224 5.09 -3.58 -4.25
N GLU A 225 5.12 -4.91 -4.37
CA GLU A 225 4.25 -5.82 -3.60
C GLU A 225 4.30 -5.55 -2.09
N SER A 226 5.46 -5.13 -1.57
CA SER A 226 5.65 -4.80 -0.16
C SER A 226 4.81 -3.61 0.32
N CYS A 227 4.39 -2.71 -0.56
CA CYS A 227 3.43 -1.64 -0.25
C CYS A 227 2.01 -2.18 0.02
N LEU A 228 1.65 -3.24 -0.70
CA LEU A 228 0.28 -3.76 -0.78
C LEU A 228 -0.04 -4.76 0.33
N LYS A 229 0.99 -5.35 0.93
CA LYS A 229 0.85 -6.25 2.09
C LYS A 229 0.30 -5.52 3.32
N ILE A 230 -0.43 -6.27 4.15
CA ILE A 230 -1.09 -5.81 5.38
C ILE A 230 -0.16 -5.96 6.61
N ASP A 231 1.04 -6.51 6.43
CA ASP A 231 1.97 -6.86 7.50
C ASP A 231 2.59 -5.65 8.23
N SER A 232 3.07 -5.91 9.44
CA SER A 232 3.61 -4.92 10.38
C SER A 232 5.00 -4.38 10.00
N ASN A 233 5.65 -5.02 9.05
CA ASN A 233 6.93 -4.60 8.44
C ASN A 233 6.67 -3.85 7.14
N PHE A 234 5.87 -2.79 7.24
CA PHE A 234 5.58 -1.93 6.10
C PHE A 234 6.90 -1.41 5.50
N ALA A 235 7.12 -1.71 4.24
CA ALA A 235 8.26 -1.23 3.48
C ALA A 235 7.76 -0.90 2.07
N CYS A 236 7.64 0.39 1.75
CA CYS A 236 7.01 0.81 0.52
C CYS A 236 7.85 1.85 -0.22
N ASN A 237 8.54 1.40 -1.27
CA ASN A 237 9.31 2.28 -2.14
C ASN A 237 8.44 2.59 -3.35
N SER A 238 7.69 3.68 -3.31
CA SER A 238 6.88 4.10 -4.45
C SER A 238 7.71 4.84 -5.50
N TYR A 239 7.29 4.71 -6.76
CA TYR A 239 7.91 5.38 -7.88
C TYR A 239 6.84 6.02 -8.76
N PHE A 240 7.16 7.19 -9.30
CA PHE A 240 6.41 7.84 -10.37
C PHE A 240 7.11 7.54 -11.70
N CYS A 241 6.35 7.11 -12.71
CA CYS A 241 6.89 6.80 -14.01
C CYS A 241 6.08 7.51 -15.09
N GLU A 242 6.74 7.95 -16.16
CA GLU A 242 6.10 8.59 -17.31
C GLU A 242 6.68 7.99 -18.59
N ILE A 243 5.81 7.68 -19.57
CA ILE A 243 6.22 7.19 -20.87
C ILE A 243 5.59 8.05 -21.97
N ASN A 244 6.33 8.24 -23.06
CA ASN A 244 5.85 8.94 -24.24
C ASN A 244 6.02 8.14 -25.55
N ALA A 245 6.56 6.92 -25.46
CA ALA A 245 6.74 6.04 -26.61
C ALA A 245 6.69 4.57 -26.20
N LYS A 246 6.23 3.73 -27.12
CA LYS A 246 6.24 2.28 -26.98
C LYS A 246 7.67 1.71 -27.13
N ASP A 247 7.93 0.58 -26.50
CA ASP A 247 9.14 -0.23 -26.62
C ASP A 247 10.45 0.44 -26.17
N LYS A 248 10.39 1.64 -25.58
CA LYS A 248 11.51 2.36 -24.97
C LYS A 248 11.48 2.25 -23.45
N PHE A 249 12.67 2.34 -22.84
CA PHE A 249 12.81 2.41 -21.39
C PHE A 249 12.77 3.87 -20.94
N PHE A 250 11.97 4.15 -19.92
CA PHE A 250 11.88 5.47 -19.29
C PHE A 250 12.24 5.35 -17.81
N PRO A 251 13.09 6.25 -17.27
CA PRO A 251 13.41 6.23 -15.85
C PRO A 251 12.16 6.56 -15.03
N CYS A 252 12.02 5.90 -13.89
CA CYS A 252 11.04 6.24 -12.88
C CYS A 252 11.70 7.09 -11.78
N GLU A 253 11.01 8.13 -11.36
CA GLU A 253 11.41 8.97 -10.24
C GLU A 253 10.95 8.34 -8.92
N TYR A 254 11.83 8.23 -7.93
CA TYR A 254 11.40 7.81 -6.61
C TYR A 254 10.48 8.86 -5.99
N LYS A 255 9.47 8.42 -5.24
CA LYS A 255 8.59 9.31 -4.48
C LYS A 255 8.54 8.84 -3.02
N GLU A 256 8.72 9.77 -2.10
CA GLU A 256 8.43 9.55 -0.69
C GLU A 256 6.91 9.42 -0.50
N ILE A 257 6.51 8.54 0.42
CA ILE A 257 5.11 8.20 0.61
C ILE A 257 4.79 8.01 2.08
N SER A 258 3.61 8.47 2.48
CA SER A 258 3.01 8.18 3.77
C SER A 258 1.95 7.12 3.63
N ALA A 259 1.74 6.32 4.68
CA ALA A 259 0.72 5.30 4.71
C ALA A 259 -0.03 5.27 6.04
N ILE A 260 -1.32 4.97 5.95
CA ILE A 260 -2.17 4.58 7.07
C ILE A 260 -2.47 3.08 6.96
N LYS A 261 -2.34 2.37 8.08
CA LYS A 261 -2.67 0.94 8.20
C LYS A 261 -3.30 0.64 9.55
N ASN A 262 -3.96 -0.50 9.65
CA ASN A 262 -4.43 -1.10 10.89
C ASN A 262 -5.39 -0.19 11.68
N ILE A 263 -6.35 0.43 10.99
CA ILE A 263 -7.46 1.13 11.66
C ILE A 263 -8.30 0.11 12.44
N MET A 264 -8.47 0.33 13.74
CA MET A 264 -9.28 -0.53 14.60
C MET A 264 -9.92 0.26 15.75
N PRO A 265 -11.04 -0.22 16.33
CA PRO A 265 -11.60 0.35 17.55
C PRO A 265 -10.54 0.50 18.64
N ASN A 266 -10.42 1.72 19.15
CA ASN A 266 -9.63 2.05 20.32
C ASN A 266 -10.38 1.61 21.57
N ALA A 267 -10.48 0.30 21.79
CA ALA A 267 -10.64 -0.18 23.14
C ALA A 267 -9.42 0.35 23.91
N LYS A 268 -9.62 0.98 25.07
CA LYS A 268 -8.50 1.18 26.02
C LYS A 268 -7.75 -0.14 26.00
N ARG A 269 -6.47 -0.14 25.59
CA ARG A 269 -5.57 -1.25 25.83
C ARG A 269 -5.52 -1.41 27.35
N LEU A 270 -6.53 -2.06 27.93
CA LEU A 270 -6.35 -2.79 29.18
C LEU A 270 -5.17 -3.69 28.88
N GLU A 271 -4.17 -3.57 29.72
CA GLU A 271 -2.89 -4.26 29.68
C GLU A 271 -3.11 -5.77 29.59
N VAL A 272 -3.40 -6.23 28.39
CA VAL A 272 -3.05 -7.56 27.96
C VAL A 272 -2.16 -7.30 26.77
N MET A 273 -0.92 -6.87 27.09
CA MET A 273 0.18 -7.36 26.29
C MET A 273 -0.06 -8.87 26.18
N PRO A 274 -0.31 -9.45 24.99
CA PRO A 274 0.08 -10.83 24.85
C PRO A 274 1.55 -10.77 25.22
N ILE A 275 1.93 -11.48 26.28
CA ILE A 275 3.32 -11.69 26.65
C ILE A 275 4.00 -11.91 25.30
N ARG A 276 4.78 -10.92 24.85
CA ARG A 276 5.79 -11.17 23.83
C ARG A 276 6.58 -12.23 24.54
N GLN A 277 6.34 -13.49 24.21
CA GLN A 277 7.41 -14.45 24.24
C GLN A 277 8.50 -13.72 23.48
N GLN A 278 9.46 -13.19 24.24
CA GLN A 278 10.74 -12.84 23.70
C GLN A 278 11.22 -14.16 23.11
N ILE A 279 10.84 -14.40 21.85
CA ILE A 279 11.70 -15.14 20.97
C ILE A 279 12.88 -14.20 20.84
N VAL A 280 13.79 -14.32 21.80
CA VAL A 280 15.17 -13.92 21.63
C VAL A 280 15.57 -14.61 20.35
N HIS A 281 15.59 -13.85 19.24
CA HIS A 281 16.24 -14.29 18.04
C HIS A 281 17.71 -14.45 18.42
N HIS A 282 18.08 -15.64 18.84
CA HIS A 282 19.45 -16.07 18.69
C HIS A 282 19.72 -16.06 17.19
N GLU A 283 20.53 -15.11 16.74
CA GLU A 283 21.26 -15.22 15.48
C GLU A 283 22.00 -16.55 15.49
N LYS A 284 21.35 -17.59 14.97
CA LYS A 284 22.03 -18.74 14.43
C LYS A 284 21.66 -18.76 12.96
N ASN A 285 22.60 -18.26 12.16
CA ASN A 285 22.61 -18.36 10.70
C ASN A 285 22.53 -19.84 10.29
N PHE A 286 21.33 -20.40 10.28
CA PHE A 286 21.05 -21.62 9.55
C PHE A 286 20.40 -21.21 8.24
N SER A 287 21.10 -21.47 7.14
CA SER A 287 20.58 -21.27 5.80
C SER A 287 19.21 -21.95 5.66
N ALA A 288 18.32 -21.39 4.83
CA ALA A 288 17.01 -21.99 4.56
C ALA A 288 17.10 -23.47 4.13
N SER A 289 18.24 -23.88 3.55
CA SER A 289 18.57 -25.27 3.25
C SER A 289 18.79 -26.15 4.49
N ALA A 290 19.41 -25.64 5.55
CA ALA A 290 19.59 -26.37 6.81
C ALA A 290 18.26 -26.53 7.58
N LEU A 291 17.41 -25.50 7.57
CA LEU A 291 16.08 -25.58 8.18
C LEU A 291 15.18 -26.58 7.45
N SER A 292 15.25 -26.61 6.12
CA SER A 292 14.55 -27.59 5.28
C SER A 292 15.10 -29.01 5.50
N ALA A 293 16.42 -29.17 5.62
CA ALA A 293 17.01 -30.47 5.94
C ALA A 293 16.60 -30.98 7.33
N MET A 294 16.55 -30.11 8.34
CA MET A 294 16.12 -30.50 9.70
C MET A 294 14.65 -30.89 9.79
N THR A 295 13.77 -30.33 8.94
CA THR A 295 12.36 -30.73 8.90
C THR A 295 12.11 -31.95 8.01
N LEU A 296 12.84 -32.14 6.91
CA LEU A 296 12.65 -33.27 5.99
C LEU A 296 13.33 -34.58 6.43
N MET A 297 14.46 -34.52 7.14
CA MET A 297 15.20 -35.72 7.55
C MET A 297 14.39 -36.69 8.43
N PRO A 298 13.61 -36.24 9.44
CA PRO A 298 12.75 -37.13 10.21
C PRO A 298 11.69 -37.83 9.36
N PHE A 299 11.11 -37.12 8.37
CA PHE A 299 10.11 -37.68 7.45
C PHE A 299 10.72 -38.72 6.52
N LEU A 300 11.93 -38.48 5.99
CA LEU A 300 12.62 -39.46 5.15
C LEU A 300 12.97 -40.74 5.91
N ILE A 301 13.42 -40.61 7.17
CA ILE A 301 13.71 -41.77 8.03
C ILE A 301 12.42 -42.59 8.25
N LEU A 302 11.31 -41.94 8.60
CA LEU A 302 10.01 -42.61 8.75
C LEU A 302 9.55 -43.28 7.45
N PHE A 303 9.76 -42.63 6.31
CA PHE A 303 9.41 -43.15 5.00
C PHE A 303 10.19 -44.44 4.68
N VAL A 304 11.50 -44.47 4.98
CA VAL A 304 12.34 -45.66 4.83
C VAL A 304 11.86 -46.79 5.75
N PHE A 305 11.57 -46.51 7.02
CA PHE A 305 11.01 -47.53 7.93
C PHE A 305 9.68 -48.08 7.45
N PHE A 306 8.79 -47.22 6.95
CA PHE A 306 7.50 -47.62 6.41
C PHE A 306 7.68 -48.52 5.18
N TRP A 307 8.59 -48.17 4.27
CA TRP A 307 8.87 -48.99 3.09
C TRP A 307 9.55 -50.32 3.43
N CYS A 308 10.49 -50.33 4.37
CA CYS A 308 11.10 -51.56 4.88
C CYS A 308 10.05 -52.47 5.56
N TYR A 309 9.11 -51.90 6.31
CA TYR A 309 8.02 -52.64 6.93
C TYR A 309 7.09 -53.26 5.88
N ILE A 310 6.66 -52.46 4.91
CA ILE A 310 5.85 -52.92 3.75
C ILE A 310 6.59 -54.04 3.01
N TYR A 311 7.87 -53.82 2.67
CA TYR A 311 8.69 -54.81 1.95
C TYR A 311 8.82 -56.12 2.73
N LYS A 312 9.08 -56.06 4.04
CA LYS A 312 9.14 -57.25 4.92
C LYS A 312 7.80 -57.98 4.96
N HIS A 313 6.68 -57.26 5.02
CA HIS A 313 5.35 -57.85 5.03
C HIS A 313 5.00 -58.55 3.70
N PHE A 314 5.30 -57.92 2.56
CA PHE A 314 5.12 -58.52 1.24
C PHE A 314 6.05 -59.72 0.99
N LYS A 315 7.31 -59.67 1.45
CA LYS A 315 8.24 -60.80 1.39
C LYS A 315 7.76 -61.98 2.25
N LYS A 316 7.13 -61.73 3.41
CA LYS A 316 6.56 -62.77 4.28
C LYS A 316 5.31 -63.44 3.67
N LYS A 317 4.47 -62.69 2.94
CA LYS A 317 3.33 -63.26 2.19
C LYS A 317 3.76 -64.12 1.00
N ARG A 318 4.84 -63.76 0.28
CA ARG A 318 5.38 -64.60 -0.81
C ARG A 318 5.96 -65.94 -0.35
N ARG A 319 6.45 -66.04 0.90
CA ARG A 319 6.98 -67.30 1.47
C ARG A 319 5.91 -68.25 2.03
N LYS A 320 4.64 -67.84 2.10
CA LYS A 320 3.51 -68.69 2.54
C LYS A 320 2.67 -69.26 1.39
N ILE A 321 3.01 -68.93 0.14
CA ILE A 321 2.32 -69.37 -1.08
C ILE A 321 3.22 -70.30 -1.92
N TYR A 322 4.39 -70.70 -1.39
CA TYR A 322 5.21 -71.79 -1.92
C TYR A 322 5.19 -72.97 -0.95
#